data_AF-A0A7V5X419-F1
#
_entry.id   AF-A0A7V5X419-F1
#
_cell.length_a   1.000
_cell.length_b   1.000
_cell.length_c   1.000
_cell.angle_alpha   90.00
_cell.angle_beta   90.00
_cell.angle_gamma   90.00
#
_symmetry.space_group_name_H-M   'P 1'
#
loop_
_entity.id
_entity.type
_entity.pdbx_description
1 polymer ?
#
loop_
_entity_poly.entity_id
_entity_poly.type
_entity_poly.pdbx_seq_one_letter_code
_entity_poly.pdbx_strand_id
1 'polypeptide(L)' 'MKIFRIDYQFIIISALVSLLATIAIIFAINVLHPGLISSAGGTSIFIYIGVFTANLIAEAGRKRLRK' A
#
# COMPACT_ATOMS: atom_id res chain seq x y z
N MET A 1 6.93 21.79 -3.19
CA MET A 1 5.48 21.91 -3.49
C MET A 1 4.73 21.01 -2.52
N LYS A 2 3.62 21.44 -1.90
CA LYS A 2 2.85 20.65 -0.93
C LYS A 2 1.46 20.41 -1.51
N ILE A 3 1.26 19.30 -2.19
CA ILE A 3 -0.11 18.84 -2.48
C ILE A 3 -0.60 18.18 -1.18
N PHE A 4 -1.55 18.82 -0.48
CA PHE A 4 -2.24 18.30 0.71
C PHE A 4 -1.48 18.11 2.05
N ARG A 5 -0.45 18.91 2.37
CA ARG A 5 0.41 18.71 3.57
C ARG A 5 1.15 17.36 3.62
N ILE A 6 1.03 16.52 2.60
CA ILE A 6 1.80 15.28 2.44
C ILE A 6 3.05 15.61 1.62
N ASP A 7 4.20 15.13 2.09
CA ASP A 7 5.48 15.37 1.42
C ASP A 7 5.57 14.47 0.19
N TYR A 8 6.09 14.97 -0.93
CA TYR A 8 6.29 14.18 -2.14
C TYR A 8 7.20 12.98 -1.87
N GLN A 9 8.20 13.15 -1.00
CA GLN A 9 9.06 12.05 -0.58
C GLN A 9 8.26 10.94 0.11
N PHE A 10 7.30 11.31 0.95
CA PHE A 10 6.43 10.33 1.62
C PHE A 10 5.55 9.57 0.62
N ILE A 11 5.02 10.25 -0.39
CA ILE A 11 4.20 9.62 -1.43
C ILE A 11 5.03 8.60 -2.21
N ILE A 12 6.24 8.97 -2.63
CA ILE A 12 7.15 8.10 -3.38
C ILE A 12 7.54 6.87 -2.55
N ILE A 13 7.94 7.09 -1.29
CA ILE A 13 8.29 5.99 -0.37
C ILE A 13 7.09 5.08 -0.16
N SER A 14 5.91 5.64 0.10
CA SER A 14 4.68 4.87 0.29
C SER A 14 4.32 4.06 -0.95
N ALA A 15 4.50 4.62 -2.15
CA ALA A 15 4.26 3.90 -3.40
C ALA A 15 5.20 2.71 -3.57
N LEU A 16 6.50 2.89 -3.27
CA LEU A 16 7.50 1.81 -3.31
C LEU A 16 7.24 0.72 -2.26
N VAL A 17 6.97 1.11 -1.02
CA VAL A 17 6.67 0.17 0.07
C VAL A 17 5.39 -0.62 -0.23
N SER A 18 4.37 0.03 -0.80
CA SER A 18 3.12 -0.64 -1.18
C SER A 18 3.33 -1.65 -2.31
N LEU A 19 4.24 -1.37 -3.23
CA LEU A 19 4.63 -2.31 -4.29
C LEU A 19 5.31 -3.55 -3.70
N LEU A 20 6.29 -3.35 -2.82
CA LEU A 20 6.99 -4.45 -2.13
C LEU A 20 6.03 -5.28 -1.26
N ALA A 21 5.14 -4.62 -0.53
CA ALA A 21 4.12 -5.28 0.28
C ALA A 21 3.17 -6.11 -0.58
N THR A 22 2.77 -5.60 -1.75
CA THR A 22 1.92 -6.33 -2.70
C THR A 22 2.59 -7.62 -3.17
N ILE A 23 3.86 -7.54 -3.56
CA ILE A 23 4.64 -8.70 -3.99
C ILE A 23 4.73 -9.72 -2.84
N ALA A 24 5.05 -9.26 -1.63
CA ALA A 24 5.17 -10.12 -0.45
C ALA A 24 3.83 -10.82 -0.11
N ILE A 25 2.71 -10.10 -0.16
CA ILE A 25 1.38 -10.65 0.13
C ILE A 25 0.99 -11.68 -0.92
N ILE A 26 1.18 -11.40 -2.21
CA ILE A 26 0.89 -12.36 -3.28
C ILE A 26 1.73 -13.62 -3.12
N PHE A 27 3.01 -13.46 -2.84
CA PHE A 27 3.90 -14.59 -2.58
C PHE A 27 3.42 -15.41 -1.37
N ALA A 28 3.11 -14.76 -0.27
CA ALA A 28 2.61 -15.41 0.94
C ALA A 28 1.30 -16.18 0.68
N ILE A 29 0.34 -15.57 -0.04
CA ILE A 29 -0.93 -16.24 -0.38
C ILE A 29 -0.67 -17.45 -1.26
N ASN A 30 0.20 -17.35 -2.27
CA ASN A 30 0.51 -18.48 -3.15
C ASN A 30 1.19 -19.64 -2.40
N VAL A 31 1.99 -19.34 -1.38
CA VAL A 31 2.67 -20.35 -0.56
C VAL A 31 1.72 -20.99 0.46
N LEU A 32 0.91 -20.18 1.15
CA LEU A 32 0.06 -20.64 2.26
C LEU A 32 -1.27 -21.23 1.78
N HIS A 33 -1.90 -20.60 0.78
CA HIS A 33 -3.20 -20.98 0.24
C HIS A 33 -3.18 -20.98 -1.30
N PRO A 34 -2.48 -21.95 -1.93
CA PRO A 34 -2.43 -22.06 -3.37
C PRO A 34 -3.85 -22.20 -3.95
N GLY A 35 -4.19 -21.38 -4.94
CA GLY A 35 -5.51 -21.36 -5.58
C GLY A 35 -6.52 -20.35 -5.01
N LEU A 36 -6.18 -19.63 -3.93
CA LEU A 36 -7.05 -18.57 -3.40
C LEU A 36 -7.14 -17.35 -4.35
N ILE A 37 -6.08 -17.09 -5.12
CA ILE A 37 -6.04 -16.00 -6.09
C ILE A 37 -6.61 -16.48 -7.43
N SER A 38 -7.84 -16.08 -7.74
CA SER A 38 -8.46 -16.39 -9.04
C SER A 38 -7.97 -15.48 -10.19
N SER A 39 -7.49 -14.27 -9.87
CA SER A 39 -6.93 -13.31 -10.83
C SER A 39 -5.72 -12.60 -10.25
N ALA A 40 -4.52 -12.92 -10.74
CA ALA A 40 -3.28 -12.31 -10.26
C ALA A 40 -3.23 -10.79 -10.53
N GLY A 41 -3.75 -10.34 -11.68
CA GLY A 41 -3.79 -8.92 -12.04
C GLY A 41 -4.76 -8.11 -11.19
N GLY A 42 -5.99 -8.59 -11.00
CA GLY A 42 -6.99 -7.88 -10.19
C GLY A 42 -6.60 -7.83 -8.71
N THR A 43 -6.16 -8.96 -8.15
CA THR A 43 -5.78 -9.06 -6.74
C THR A 43 -4.55 -8.23 -6.42
N SER A 44 -3.55 -8.18 -7.31
CA SER A 44 -2.35 -7.36 -7.09
C SER A 44 -2.66 -5.86 -7.05
N ILE A 45 -3.46 -5.36 -8.00
CA ILE A 45 -3.88 -3.95 -8.02
C ILE A 45 -4.70 -3.62 -6.76
N PHE A 46 -5.61 -4.51 -6.37
CA PHE A 46 -6.44 -4.31 -5.18
C PHE A 46 -5.59 -4.23 -3.91
N ILE A 47 -4.64 -5.15 -3.72
CA ILE A 47 -3.72 -5.14 -2.58
C ILE A 47 -2.88 -3.85 -2.61
N TYR A 48 -2.34 -3.48 -3.77
CA TYR A 48 -1.51 -2.28 -3.91
C TYR A 48 -2.26 -1.01 -3.49
N ILE A 49 -3.46 -0.80 -4.02
CA ILE A 49 -4.30 0.35 -3.68
C ILE A 49 -4.64 0.32 -2.18
N GLY A 50 -4.99 -0.85 -1.63
CA GLY A 50 -5.31 -1.01 -0.21
C GLY A 50 -4.15 -0.60 0.69
N VAL A 51 -2.95 -1.15 0.46
CA VAL A 51 -1.75 -0.85 1.26
C VAL A 51 -1.34 0.61 1.10
N PHE A 52 -1.37 1.14 -0.12
CA PHE A 52 -1.03 2.54 -0.38
C PHE A 52 -1.98 3.50 0.32
N THR A 53 -3.28 3.24 0.22
CA THR A 53 -4.31 4.04 0.88
C THR A 53 -4.16 3.99 2.41
N ALA A 54 -3.89 2.81 2.98
CA ALA A 54 -3.66 2.66 4.41
C ALA A 54 -2.47 3.51 4.89
N ASN A 55 -1.37 3.55 4.13
CA ASN A 55 -0.21 4.40 4.44
C ASN A 55 -0.56 5.90 4.41
N LEU A 56 -1.37 6.34 3.44
CA LEU A 56 -1.81 7.73 3.36
C LEU A 56 -2.73 8.11 4.53
N ILE A 57 -3.68 7.23 4.89
CA ILE A 57 -4.58 7.44 6.03
C ILE A 57 -3.79 7.51 7.34
N ALA A 58 -2.83 6.61 7.54
CA ALA A 58 -1.99 6.59 8.74
C ALA A 58 -1.18 7.88 8.89
N GLU A 59 -0.60 8.39 7.80
CA GLU A 59 0.14 9.65 7.80
C GLU A 59 -0.76 10.87 8.03
N ALA A 60 -1.96 10.88 7.43
CA ALA A 60 -2.95 11.92 7.68
C ALA A 60 -3.40 11.95 9.15
N GLY A 61 -3.64 10.78 9.74
CA GLY A 61 -3.95 10.62 11.17
C GLY A 61 -2.80 11.08 12.06
N ARG A 62 -1.57 10.63 11.78
CA ARG A 62 -0.36 11.03 12.52
C ARG A 62 -0.16 12.55 12.50
N LYS A 63 -0.36 13.20 11.35
CA LYS A 63 -0.29 14.66 11.23
C LYS A 63 -1.38 15.39 12.00
N ARG A 64 -2.56 14.78 12.16
CA ARG A 64 -3.65 15.36 12.96
C ARG A 64 -3.38 15.27 14.46
N LEU A 65 -2.77 14.19 14.93
CA LEU A 65 -2.43 13.99 16.35
C LEU A 65 -1.21 14.81 16.81
N ARG A 66 -0.31 15.16 15.89
CA ARG A 66 0.90 15.92 16.16
C ARG A 66 0.69 17.44 16.10
N LYS A 67 -0.55 17.90 15.95
CA LYS A 67 -0.97 19.31 15.85
C LYS A 67 -1.91 19.64 16.98
#